data_AF-A0A7R6YWD2-F1
#
_entry.id   AF-A0A7R6YWD2-F1
#
_cell.length_a   1.000
_cell.length_b   1.000
_cell.length_c   1.000
_cell.angle_alpha   90.00
_cell.angle_beta   90.00
_cell.angle_gamma   90.00
#
_symmetry.space_group_name_H-M   'P 1'
#
loop_
_entity.id
_entity.type
_entity.pdbx_description
1 polymer ?
#
loop_
_entity_poly.entity_id
_entity_poly.type
_entity_poly.pdbx_seq_one_letter_code
_entity_poly.pdbx_strand_id
1 'polypeptide(L)' 'MRKHSHVETARAALARAAWSRGDSPTYGQEAVSDLLADLKHFCVAANIDFATCDRLAEMYFDAESEDEQ' A
#
# COMPACT_ATOMS: atom_id res chain seq x y z
N MET A 1 -2.92 -17.29 8.59
CA MET A 1 -3.31 -15.98 9.19
C MET A 1 -2.41 -14.91 8.57
N ARG A 2 -2.64 -14.51 7.31
CA ARG A 2 -1.78 -13.53 6.60
C ARG A 2 -2.52 -12.36 5.94
N LYS A 3 -3.84 -12.43 5.69
CA LYS A 3 -4.63 -11.28 5.21
C LYS A 3 -4.53 -10.02 6.11
N HIS A 4 -4.16 -10.20 7.38
CA HIS A 4 -3.89 -9.08 8.30
C HIS A 4 -2.57 -8.34 8.00
N SER A 5 -1.52 -8.97 7.47
CA SER A 5 -0.20 -8.31 7.33
C SER A 5 -0.23 -7.17 6.31
N HIS A 6 -0.95 -7.31 5.20
CA HIS A 6 -1.04 -6.28 4.16
C HIS A 6 -1.91 -5.11 4.59
N VAL A 7 -3.00 -5.37 5.31
CA VAL A 7 -3.82 -4.32 5.91
C VAL A 7 -3.01 -3.55 6.95
N GLU A 8 -2.23 -4.24 7.79
CA GLU A 8 -1.35 -3.60 8.76
C GLU A 8 -0.18 -2.86 8.09
N THR A 9 0.33 -3.36 6.95
CA THR A 9 1.37 -2.68 6.16
C THR A 9 0.82 -1.41 5.52
N ALA A 10 -0.38 -1.46 4.94
CA ALA A 10 -1.07 -0.30 4.39
C ALA A 10 -1.38 0.73 5.48
N ARG A 11 -1.82 0.28 6.67
CA ARG A 11 -2.02 1.15 7.84
C ARG A 11 -0.72 1.78 8.31
N ALA A 12 0.38 1.03 8.37
CA ALA A 12 1.69 1.55 8.75
C ALA A 12 2.22 2.58 7.73
N ALA A 13 2.03 2.33 6.43
CA ALA A 13 2.35 3.28 5.37
C ALA A 13 1.50 4.56 5.50
N LEU A 14 0.20 4.43 5.78
CA LEU A 14 -0.69 5.56 6.02
C LEU A 14 -0.30 6.35 7.27
N ALA A 15 0.05 5.68 8.36
CA ALA A 15 0.55 6.31 9.57
C ALA A 15 1.82 7.12 9.32
N ARG A 16 2.76 6.56 8.55
CA ARG A 16 4.01 7.24 8.16
C ARG A 16 3.74 8.47 7.27
N ALA A 17 2.83 8.35 6.31
CA ALA A 17 2.46 9.44 5.41
C ALA A 17 1.67 10.56 6.12
N ALA A 18 0.82 10.22 7.11
CA ALA A 18 0.16 11.22 7.95
C ALA A 18 1.16 11.96 8.85
N TRP A 19 2.11 11.23 9.46
CA TRP A 19 3.16 11.84 10.27
C TRP A 19 4.06 12.80 9.49
N SER A 20 4.43 12.49 8.24
CA SER A 20 5.24 13.41 7.42
C SER A 20 4.48 14.69 7.05
N ARG A 21 3.14 14.65 7.09
CA ARG A 21 2.26 15.81 6.87
C ARG A 21 1.92 16.56 8.17
N GLY A 22 2.27 16.02 9.34
CA GLY A 22 1.91 16.58 10.64
C GLY A 22 0.48 16.25 11.07
N ASP A 23 -0.20 15.35 10.35
CA ASP A 23 -1.59 14.98 10.59
C ASP A 23 -1.71 13.69 11.42
N SER A 24 -2.84 13.54 12.11
CA SER A 24 -3.20 12.27 12.75
C SER A 24 -3.68 11.27 11.70
N PRO A 25 -3.16 10.04 11.65
CA PRO A 25 -3.61 9.05 10.69
C PRO A 25 -5.06 8.67 10.93
N THR A 26 -5.88 8.88 9.90
CA THR A 26 -7.24 8.35 9.81
C THR A 26 -7.16 7.05 9.01
N TYR A 27 -7.61 5.92 9.58
CA TYR A 27 -7.51 4.61 8.91
C TYR A 27 -8.77 4.22 8.13
N GLY A 28 -9.55 5.21 7.71
CA GLY A 28 -10.76 5.03 6.92
C GLY A 28 -10.46 4.64 5.46
N GLN A 29 -11.46 4.10 4.77
CA GLN A 29 -11.34 3.70 3.36
C GLN A 29 -10.95 4.87 2.44
N GLU A 30 -11.45 6.07 2.73
CA GLU A 30 -11.08 7.30 2.00
C GLU A 30 -9.60 7.61 2.14
N ALA A 31 -9.06 7.60 3.37
CA ALA A 31 -7.65 7.87 3.62
C ALA A 31 -6.70 6.83 3.00
N VAL A 32 -7.13 5.56 2.95
CA VAL A 32 -6.39 4.52 2.21
C VAL A 32 -6.43 4.79 0.71
N SER A 33 -7.57 5.22 0.17
CA SER A 33 -7.72 5.55 -1.25
C SER A 33 -6.86 6.75 -1.65
N ASP A 34 -6.83 7.79 -0.82
CA ASP A 34 -5.98 8.98 -1.02
C ASP A 34 -4.50 8.63 -1.00
N LEU A 35 -4.07 7.76 -0.06
CA LEU A 35 -2.69 7.27 -0.03
C LEU A 35 -2.30 6.53 -1.31
N LEU A 36 -3.17 5.64 -1.81
CA LEU A 36 -2.91 4.91 -3.05
C LEU A 36 -2.81 5.87 -4.24
N ALA A 37 -3.66 6.92 -4.27
CA ALA A 37 -3.58 7.96 -5.28
C ALA A 37 -2.26 8.74 -5.21
N ASP A 38 -1.83 9.16 -4.01
CA ASP A 38 -0.55 9.82 -3.78
C ASP A 38 0.62 8.94 -4.23
N LEU A 39 0.59 7.64 -3.92
CA LEU A 39 1.64 6.70 -4.29
C LEU A 39 1.76 6.57 -5.81
N LYS A 40 0.62 6.53 -6.51
CA LYS A 40 0.57 6.49 -7.96
C LYS A 40 1.15 7.77 -8.58
N HIS A 41 0.80 8.94 -8.05
CA HIS A 41 1.36 10.21 -8.50
C HIS A 41 2.88 10.28 -8.26
N PHE A 42 3.34 9.81 -7.11
CA PHE A 42 4.77 9.73 -6.80
C PHE A 42 5.52 8.85 -7.79
N CYS A 43 5.00 7.65 -8.09
CA CYS A 43 5.63 6.76 -9.07
C CYS A 43 5.73 7.41 -10.45
N VAL A 44 4.70 8.12 -10.91
CA VAL A 44 4.75 8.88 -12.17
C VAL A 44 5.84 9.94 -12.13
N ALA A 45 5.93 10.74 -11.06
CA ALA A 45 6.94 11.78 -10.91
C ALA A 45 8.38 11.21 -10.84
N ALA A 46 8.54 10.02 -10.26
CA ALA A 46 9.82 9.32 -10.11
C ALA A 46 10.17 8.42 -11.32
N ASN A 47 9.33 8.38 -12.36
CA ASN A 47 9.47 7.48 -13.51
C ASN A 47 9.55 5.99 -13.11
N ILE A 48 8.78 5.60 -12.10
CA ILE A 48 8.60 4.21 -11.64
C ILE A 48 7.32 3.66 -12.28
N ASP A 49 7.42 2.48 -12.91
CA ASP A 49 6.26 1.78 -13.47
C ASP A 49 5.41 1.15 -12.37
N PHE A 50 4.46 1.93 -11.87
CA PHE A 50 3.51 1.50 -10.85
C PHE A 50 2.73 0.25 -11.26
N ALA A 51 2.33 0.11 -12.53
CA ALA A 51 1.52 -1.03 -12.98
C ALA A 51 2.31 -2.34 -12.93
N THR A 52 3.62 -2.29 -13.19
CA THR A 52 4.48 -3.46 -13.02
C THR A 52 4.76 -3.76 -11.55
N CYS A 53 4.97 -2.74 -10.71
CA CYS A 53 5.10 -2.94 -9.27
C CYS A 53 3.84 -3.54 -8.64
N ASP A 54 2.65 -3.07 -9.04
CA ASP A 54 1.35 -3.55 -8.57
C ASP A 54 1.13 -5.02 -8.96
N ARG A 55 1.41 -5.37 -10.22
CA ARG A 55 1.33 -6.76 -10.69
C ARG A 55 2.31 -7.69 -9.97
N LEU A 56 3.54 -7.22 -9.71
CA LEU A 56 4.51 -8.01 -8.94
C LEU A 56 4.04 -8.21 -7.50
N ALA A 57 3.48 -7.19 -6.87
CA ALA A 57 2.92 -7.29 -5.53
C ALA A 57 1.76 -8.29 -5.46
N GLU A 58 0.88 -8.29 -6.47
CA GLU A 58 -0.20 -9.28 -6.63
C GLU A 58 0.36 -10.71 -6.79
N MET A 59 1.35 -10.92 -7.66
CA MET A 59 1.98 -12.23 -7.85
C MET A 59 2.63 -12.77 -6.57
N TYR A 60 3.31 -11.91 -5.80
CA TYR A 60 3.88 -12.31 -4.51
C TYR A 60 2.79 -12.62 -3.48
N PHE A 61 1.69 -11.87 -3.48
CA PHE A 61 0.56 -12.14 -2.59
C PHE A 61 -0.09 -13.49 -2.90
N ASP A 62 -0.33 -13.78 -4.18
CA ASP A 62 -0.92 -15.06 -4.60
C ASP A 62 0.02 -16.23 -4.27
N ALA A 63 1.32 -16.10 -4.54
CA ALA A 63 2.32 -17.11 -4.18
C ALA A 63 2.39 -17.35 -2.65
N GLU A 64 2.35 -16.28 -1.84
CA GLU A 64 2.30 -16.41 -0.37
C GLU A 64 1.01 -17.07 0.14
N SER A 65 -0.07 -17.02 -0.65
CA SER A 65 -1.35 -17.65 -0.32
C SER A 65 -1.43 -19.13 -0.74
N GLU A 66 -0.66 -19.54 -1.75
CA GLU A 66 -0.55 -20.92 -2.22
C GLU A 66 0.36 -21.77 -1.33
N ASP A 67 1.44 -21.21 -0.79
CA ASP A 67 2.35 -21.87 0.17
C ASP A 67 1.70 -22.13 1.57
N GLU A 68 0.47 -21.68 1.80
CA GLU A 68 -0.31 -21.93 3.02
C GLU A 68 -1.28 -23.14 2.93
N GLN A 69 -1.29 -23.90 1.81
CA GLN A 69 -2.14 -25.09 1.62
C GLN A 69 -1.43 -26.43 1.85
#